data_AF-A0A2V9TXE0-F1
#
_entry.id   AF-A0A2V9TXE0-F1
#
_cell.length_a   1.000
_cell.length_b   1.000
_cell.length_c   1.000
_cell.angle_alpha   90.00
_cell.angle_beta   90.00
_cell.angle_gamma   90.00
#
_symmetry.space_group_name_H-M   'P 1'
#
loop_
_entity.id
_entity.type
_entity.pdbx_description
1 polymer ?
#
loop_
_entity_poly.entity_id
_entity_poly.type
_entity_poly.pdbx_seq_one_letter_code
_entity_poly.pdbx_strand_id
1 'polypeptide(L)'
;MFAVSTVIIVLAPLVAIFAYLVIKGVGSVNWAFLTQTPKPPGEVGGGMANAIAGSVLILTIGSLLGVPLGIGAGIYLAEFGRNRFGDTVRFVSDVLNGV
;
A
#
# COMPACT_ATOMS: atom_id res chain seq x y z
N MET A 1 25.96 14.08 -15.48
CA MET A 1 26.51 12.71 -15.49
C MET A 1 26.31 11.99 -14.16
N PHE A 2 26.74 12.53 -13.01
CA PHE A 2 26.60 11.87 -11.70
C PHE A 2 25.16 11.49 -11.29
N ALA A 3 24.17 12.35 -11.55
CA ALA A 3 22.77 12.06 -11.24
C ALA A 3 22.21 10.82 -11.98
N VAL A 4 22.61 10.63 -13.25
CA VAL A 4 22.18 9.47 -14.05
C VAL A 4 22.80 8.18 -13.49
N SER A 5 24.08 8.23 -13.11
CA SER A 5 24.76 7.08 -12.50
C SER A 5 24.11 6.66 -11.18
N THR A 6 23.73 7.60 -10.31
CA THR A 6 23.03 7.31 -9.06
C THR A 6 21.66 6.66 -9.30
N VAL A 7 20.89 7.17 -10.27
CA VAL A 7 19.60 6.57 -10.64
C VAL A 7 19.78 5.13 -11.13
N ILE A 8 20.79 4.86 -11.96
CA ILE A 8 21.07 3.50 -12.45
C ILE A 8 21.43 2.57 -11.29
N ILE A 9 22.26 3.02 -10.33
CA ILE A 9 22.66 2.22 -9.17
C ILE A 9 21.45 1.86 -8.28
N VAL A 10 20.49 2.77 -8.12
CA VAL A 10 19.28 2.55 -7.31
C VAL A 10 18.26 1.68 -8.06
N LEU A 11 18.08 1.91 -9.36
CA LEU A 11 17.11 1.16 -10.15
C LEU A 11 17.57 -0.26 -10.50
N ALA A 12 18.88 -0.49 -10.64
CA ALA A 12 19.42 -1.82 -10.95
C ALA A 12 18.94 -2.93 -9.99
N PRO A 13 19.07 -2.81 -8.64
CA PRO A 13 18.57 -3.83 -7.72
C PRO A 13 17.04 -3.90 -7.70
N LEU A 14 16.33 -2.77 -7.88
CA LEU A 14 14.87 -2.76 -7.96
C LEU A 14 14.37 -3.59 -9.15
N VAL A 15 14.95 -3.37 -10.32
CA VAL A 15 14.63 -4.12 -11.54
C VAL A 15 15.03 -5.58 -11.39
N ALA A 16 16.18 -5.88 -10.78
CA ALA A 16 16.62 -7.26 -10.55
C ALA A 16 15.66 -8.04 -9.65
N ILE A 17 15.25 -7.47 -8.51
CA ILE A 17 14.29 -8.09 -7.60
C ILE A 17 12.94 -8.25 -8.27
N PHE A 18 12.46 -7.21 -8.95
CA PHE A 18 11.19 -7.25 -9.67
C PHE A 18 11.17 -8.34 -10.75
N ALA A 19 12.22 -8.42 -11.57
CA ALA A 19 12.36 -9.44 -12.60
C ALA A 19 12.38 -10.85 -11.99
N TYR A 20 13.12 -11.06 -10.89
CA TYR A 20 13.15 -12.33 -10.18
C TYR A 20 11.77 -12.71 -9.63
N LEU A 21 11.04 -11.75 -9.04
CA LEU A 21 9.68 -11.92 -8.54
C LEU A 21 8.71 -12.32 -9.66
N VAL A 22 8.78 -11.66 -10.81
CA VAL A 22 7.93 -11.95 -11.97
C VAL A 22 8.23 -13.35 -12.51
N ILE A 23 9.51 -13.68 -12.76
CA ILE A 23 9.89 -14.98 -13.32
C ILE A 23 9.46 -16.13 -12.41
N LYS A 24 9.64 -16.01 -11.09
CA LYS A 24 9.22 -17.05 -10.13
C LYS A 24 7.74 -17.02 -9.78
N GLY A 25 7.10 -15.86 -9.84
CA GLY A 25 5.71 -15.65 -9.42
C GLY A 25 4.68 -15.90 -10.51
N VAL A 26 5.00 -15.65 -11.78
CA VAL A 26 4.03 -15.83 -12.89
C VAL A 26 3.53 -17.27 -12.98
N GLY A 27 4.41 -18.26 -12.76
CA GLY A 27 4.02 -19.68 -12.74
C GLY A 27 3.15 -20.10 -11.55
N SER A 28 3.10 -19.31 -10.47
CA SER A 28 2.31 -19.62 -9.28
C SER A 28 0.92 -18.97 -9.29
N VAL A 29 0.63 -18.06 -10.22
CA VAL A 29 -0.69 -17.43 -10.34
C VAL A 29 -1.66 -18.42 -11.00
N ASN A 30 -2.49 -19.06 -10.18
CA ASN A 30 -3.57 -19.93 -10.63
C ASN A 30 -4.80 -19.76 -9.73
N TRP A 31 -5.92 -20.40 -10.08
CA TRP A 31 -7.14 -20.30 -9.28
C TRP A 31 -6.99 -20.86 -7.86
N ALA A 32 -6.16 -21.90 -7.70
CA ALA A 32 -5.84 -22.47 -6.39
C ALA A 32 -5.04 -21.51 -5.51
N PHE A 33 -4.22 -20.64 -6.11
CA PHE A 33 -3.46 -19.61 -5.39
C PHE A 33 -4.37 -18.57 -4.74
N LEU A 34 -5.48 -18.21 -5.38
CA LEU A 34 -6.45 -17.26 -4.84
C LEU A 34 -7.38 -17.89 -3.79
N THR A 35 -7.73 -19.17 -3.96
CA THR A 35 -8.80 -19.82 -3.19
C THR A 35 -8.30 -20.73 -2.08
N GLN A 36 -7.09 -21.28 -2.19
CA GLN A 36 -6.56 -22.20 -1.19
C GLN A 36 -5.75 -21.50 -0.09
N THR A 37 -5.76 -22.13 1.07
CA THR A 37 -4.96 -21.70 2.21
C THR A 37 -3.47 -21.99 1.95
N PRO A 38 -2.57 -21.25 2.62
CA PRO A 38 -1.14 -21.52 2.57
C PRO A 38 -0.87 -22.93 3.11
N LYS A 39 -0.12 -23.73 2.35
CA LYS A 39 0.37 -25.04 2.83
C LYS A 39 1.64 -24.86 3.66
N PRO A 40 1.98 -25.85 4.52
CA PRO A 40 3.22 -25.81 5.29
C PRO A 40 4.47 -25.68 4.41
N PRO A 41 5.56 -25.07 4.93
CA PRO A 41 6.81 -24.94 4.20
C PRO A 41 7.35 -26.32 3.77
N GLY A 42 7.61 -26.48 2.47
CA GLY A 42 8.14 -27.73 1.90
C GLY A 42 7.13 -28.56 1.10
N GLU A 43 5.84 -28.24 1.15
CA GLU A 43 4.84 -28.83 0.26
C GLU A 43 4.71 -28.03 -1.05
N VAL A 44 4.64 -28.73 -2.19
CA VAL A 44 4.46 -28.09 -3.49
C VAL A 44 2.99 -27.65 -3.66
N GLY A 45 2.78 -26.36 -3.90
CA GLY A 45 1.45 -25.76 -4.08
C GLY A 45 0.89 -25.08 -2.82
N GLY A 46 -0.42 -24.88 -2.78
CA GLY A 46 -1.10 -24.03 -1.79
C GLY A 46 -1.41 -22.64 -2.36
N GLY A 47 -2.09 -21.81 -1.56
CA GLY A 47 -2.49 -20.46 -1.97
C GLY A 47 -2.28 -19.40 -0.90
N MET A 48 -2.74 -18.18 -1.19
CA MET A 48 -2.64 -17.01 -0.32
C MET A 48 -4.01 -16.50 0.11
N ALA A 49 -5.05 -17.33 0.09
CA ALA A 49 -6.43 -16.91 0.36
C ALA A 49 -6.57 -16.15 1.70
N ASN A 50 -5.93 -16.64 2.77
CA ASN A 50 -5.97 -15.98 4.08
C ASN A 50 -5.27 -14.61 4.08
N ALA A 51 -4.17 -14.47 3.34
CA ALA A 51 -3.47 -13.19 3.25
C ALA A 51 -4.31 -12.17 2.45
N ILE A 52 -4.91 -12.59 1.33
CA ILE A 52 -5.79 -11.75 0.51
C ILE A 52 -7.02 -11.32 1.32
N ALA A 53 -7.70 -12.27 1.98
CA ALA A 53 -8.86 -11.98 2.81
C ALA A 53 -8.51 -11.02 3.97
N GLY A 54 -7.37 -11.24 4.63
CA GLY A 54 -6.86 -10.35 5.68
C GLY A 54 -6.58 -8.94 5.16
N SER A 55 -5.93 -8.81 3.99
CA SER A 55 -5.68 -7.51 3.36
C SER A 55 -6.98 -6.78 3.01
N VAL A 56 -7.96 -7.48 2.43
CA VAL A 56 -9.28 -6.89 2.11
C VAL A 56 -9.99 -6.44 3.38
N LEU A 57 -9.94 -7.24 4.45
CA LEU A 57 -10.56 -6.89 5.73
C LEU A 57 -9.93 -5.63 6.34
N ILE A 58 -8.60 -5.56 6.39
CA ILE A 58 -7.87 -4.40 6.92
C ILE A 58 -8.14 -3.16 6.06
N LEU A 59 -8.08 -3.30 4.73
CA LEU A 59 -8.40 -2.22 3.80
C LEU A 59 -9.82 -1.71 4.01
N THR A 60 -10.79 -2.61 4.14
CA THR A 60 -12.21 -2.26 4.28
C THR A 60 -12.46 -1.52 5.59
N ILE A 61 -11.97 -2.04 6.72
CA ILE A 61 -12.13 -1.39 8.02
C ILE A 61 -11.39 -0.06 8.05
N GLY A 62 -10.15 -0.03 7.55
CA GLY A 62 -9.34 1.19 7.47
C GLY A 62 -10.01 2.26 6.61
N SER A 63 -10.60 1.88 5.47
CA SER A 63 -11.30 2.80 4.58
C SER A 63 -12.63 3.27 5.16
N LEU A 64 -13.41 2.38 5.78
CA LEU A 64 -14.69 2.73 6.41
C LEU A 64 -14.53 3.74 7.53
N LEU A 65 -13.41 3.70 8.27
CA LEU A 65 -13.14 4.66 9.34
C LEU A 65 -12.40 5.90 8.81
N GLY A 66 -11.35 5.69 8.01
CA GLY A 66 -10.47 6.76 7.55
C GLY A 66 -11.09 7.67 6.50
N VAL A 67 -11.87 7.12 5.54
CA VAL A 67 -12.43 7.91 4.43
C VAL A 67 -13.48 8.91 4.93
N PRO A 68 -14.49 8.55 5.74
CA PRO A 68 -15.46 9.53 6.23
C PRO A 68 -14.83 10.60 7.11
N LEU A 69 -13.86 10.23 7.97
CA LEU A 69 -13.14 11.19 8.81
C LEU A 69 -12.27 12.13 7.98
N GLY A 70 -11.55 11.63 6.99
CA GLY A 70 -10.73 12.43 6.09
C GLY A 70 -11.55 13.39 5.25
N ILE A 71 -12.67 12.93 4.68
CA ILE A 71 -13.60 13.79 3.92
C ILE A 71 -14.22 14.84 4.85
N GLY A 72 -14.67 14.46 6.04
CA GLY A 72 -15.25 15.38 7.02
C GLY A 72 -14.27 16.48 7.45
N ALA A 73 -13.02 16.11 7.73
CA ALA A 73 -11.95 17.08 8.04
C ALA A 73 -11.66 18.01 6.85
N GLY A 74 -11.65 17.47 5.62
CA GLY A 74 -11.48 18.26 4.40
C GLY A 74 -12.60 19.29 4.20
N ILE A 75 -13.86 18.87 4.39
CA ILE A 75 -15.03 19.76 4.31
C ILE A 75 -14.95 20.85 5.39
N TYR A 76 -14.62 20.48 6.64
CA TYR A 76 -14.46 21.44 7.73
C TYR A 76 -13.40 22.49 7.42
N LEU A 77 -12.23 22.07 6.91
CA LEU A 77 -11.16 22.99 6.53
C LEU A 77 -11.54 23.90 5.35
N ALA A 78 -12.36 23.40 4.42
CA ALA A 78 -12.84 24.18 3.28
C ALA A 78 -13.80 25.30 3.69
N GLU A 79 -14.73 25.00 4.61
CA GLU A 79 -15.78 25.94 5.01
C GLU A 79 -15.37 26.83 6.20
N PHE A 80 -14.77 26.23 7.23
CA PHE A 80 -14.51 26.87 8.53
C PHE A 80 -13.03 27.00 8.87
N GLY A 81 -12.12 26.61 7.97
CA GLY A 81 -10.69 26.46 8.25
C GLY A 81 -9.91 27.74 8.62
N ARG A 82 -10.54 28.93 8.59
CA ARG A 82 -9.89 30.21 8.97
C ARG A 82 -9.91 30.42 10.49
N ASN A 83 -9.38 29.47 11.25
CA ASN A 83 -9.25 29.54 12.70
C ASN A 83 -8.04 28.72 13.19
N ARG A 84 -7.60 28.94 14.44
CA ARG A 84 -6.41 28.28 15.02
C ARG A 84 -6.47 26.75 15.00
N PHE A 85 -7.67 26.19 15.11
CA PHE A 85 -7.89 24.74 15.05
C PHE A 85 -7.76 24.22 13.61
N GLY A 86 -8.29 24.94 12.62
CA GLY A 86 -8.08 24.66 11.19
C GLY A 86 -6.61 24.69 10.78
N ASP A 87 -5.83 25.65 11.26
CA ASP A 87 -4.39 25.71 11.00
C ASP A 87 -3.65 24.49 11.59
N THR A 88 -4.06 24.04 12.78
CA THR A 88 -3.48 22.84 13.42
C THR A 88 -3.81 21.57 12.64
N VAL A 89 -5.06 21.39 12.23
CA VAL A 89 -5.49 20.22 11.45
C VAL A 89 -4.81 20.21 10.08
N ARG A 90 -4.65 21.37 9.43
CA ARG A 90 -3.93 21.50 8.16
C ARG A 90 -2.46 21.13 8.33
N PHE A 91 -1.79 21.67 9.36
CA PHE A 91 -0.40 21.32 9.67
C PHE A 91 -0.20 19.81 9.89
N VAL A 92 -1.05 19.18 10.70
CA VAL A 92 -0.96 17.72 10.94
C VAL A 92 -1.19 16.94 9.64
N SER A 93 -2.12 17.39 8.80
CA SER A 93 -2.40 16.75 7.51
C SER A 93 -1.23 16.87 6.54
N ASP A 94 -0.57 18.03 6.48
CA ASP A 94 0.59 18.26 5.62
C ASP A 94 1.78 17.38 6.06
N VAL A 95 2.03 17.29 7.37
CA VAL A 95 3.06 16.38 7.93
C VAL A 95 2.77 14.92 7.61
N LEU A 96 1.51 14.49 7.69
CA LEU A 96 1.11 13.11 7.35
C LEU A 96 1.24 12.81 5.85
N ASN A 97 0.98 13.81 5.00
CA ASN A 97 1.16 13.70 3.55
C ASN A 97 2.65 13.82 3.14
N GLY A 98 3.50 14.33 4.03
CA GLY A 98 4.94 14.46 3.82
C GLY A 98 5.33 15.67 2.97
N VAL A 99 4.53 16.75 2.99
CA VAL A 99 4.76 18.00 2.26
C VAL A 99 5.19 19.13 3.19
#